data_AF-A0AAC9A0Y5-F1
#
_entry.id   AF-A0AAC9A0Y5-F1
#
_cell.length_a   1.000
_cell.length_b   1.000
_cell.length_c   1.000
_cell.angle_alpha   90.00
_cell.angle_beta   90.00
_cell.angle_gamma   90.00
#
_symmetry.space_group_name_H-M   'P 1'
#
loop_
_entity.id
_entity.type
_entity.pdbx_description
1 polymer ?
#
loop_
_entity_poly.entity_id
_entity_poly.type
_entity_poly.pdbx_seq_one_letter_code
_entity_poly.pdbx_strand_id
1 'polypeptide(L)'
;MAKRDYYEVLGVDKSASENDIKKAYRKAAMKYHPDKFANASDAEKKDAEEKFKEINEAYQVLSDSQKKQQYDQFGHAAFEQGGAGFGGGFNAGGFDFGDIFGDIFGGGGGGGFGGFEGFSGFGGSSRRSYVEPGNDLRYNLEITLEEAAKGVEKTIKYKRTGKCEHCHGTGGEDNKMKTCPTCNGQGTVRTQQRTILGVMQSQSICPDCHGKGEIPEKKCKHCHGTGTAKETVEKKVNVPAGIDDGQKLKYAGLGEASQNGGPNGDLYVVIRIKSHDIFVRDGENLYCEVPISYSTAVLGGEVEIPTLNGKKMIKVPEGTESGKLLKVKGEGIKSLRGYGQGDIIVKITIETPTKLTDKQKELLRKFEESLNEKNYEHKSSFMKKVKRFIKDIID
;
A
#
# COMPACT_ATOMS: atom_id res chain seq x y z
N MET A 1 9.20 44.90 1.37
CA MET A 1 10.46 44.33 0.85
C MET A 1 10.13 43.62 -0.45
N ALA A 2 10.92 43.79 -1.50
CA ALA A 2 10.68 43.08 -2.77
C ALA A 2 10.77 41.57 -2.53
N LYS A 3 9.79 40.79 -3.04
CA LYS A 3 9.82 39.33 -2.95
C LYS A 3 11.10 38.79 -3.60
N ARG A 4 11.73 37.81 -2.96
CA ARG A 4 12.97 37.18 -3.46
C ARG A 4 12.70 36.46 -4.77
N ASP A 5 13.68 36.44 -5.67
CA ASP A 5 13.53 35.75 -6.95
C ASP A 5 13.42 34.22 -6.72
N TYR A 6 12.48 33.54 -7.40
CA TYR A 6 12.24 32.12 -7.20
C TYR A 6 13.46 31.23 -7.54
N TYR A 7 14.32 31.65 -8.46
CA TYR A 7 15.55 30.95 -8.76
C TYR A 7 16.56 31.10 -7.61
N GLU A 8 16.61 32.27 -6.96
CA GLU A 8 17.42 32.49 -5.75
C GLU A 8 16.91 31.72 -4.53
N VAL A 9 15.58 31.59 -4.39
CA VAL A 9 14.94 30.81 -3.32
C VAL A 9 15.30 29.33 -3.43
N LEU A 10 15.31 28.78 -4.64
CA LEU A 10 15.73 27.39 -4.89
C LEU A 10 17.26 27.23 -5.00
N GLY A 11 18.01 28.32 -5.17
CA GLY A 11 19.46 28.32 -5.31
C GLY A 11 19.94 27.72 -6.64
N VAL A 12 19.23 28.04 -7.73
CA VAL A 12 19.52 27.56 -9.09
C VAL A 12 19.64 28.72 -10.07
N ASP A 13 20.35 28.53 -11.18
CA ASP A 13 20.42 29.53 -12.26
C ASP A 13 19.12 29.59 -13.07
N LYS A 14 18.85 30.74 -13.70
CA LYS A 14 17.68 30.93 -14.58
C LYS A 14 17.65 29.96 -15.77
N SER A 15 18.82 29.50 -16.21
CA SER A 15 18.98 28.48 -17.26
C SER A 15 18.84 27.04 -16.76
N ALA A 16 18.49 26.82 -15.49
CA ALA A 16 18.35 25.47 -14.92
C ALA A 16 17.25 24.66 -15.63
N SER A 17 17.56 23.38 -15.87
CA SER A 17 16.60 22.43 -16.42
C SER A 17 15.54 22.07 -15.37
N GLU A 18 14.38 21.56 -15.80
CA GLU A 18 13.32 21.07 -14.89
C GLU A 18 13.85 20.03 -13.89
N ASN A 19 14.80 19.20 -14.34
CA ASN A 19 15.45 18.20 -13.49
C ASN A 19 16.32 18.83 -12.40
N ASP A 20 17.00 19.94 -12.70
CA ASP A 20 17.84 20.66 -11.74
C ASP A 20 16.99 21.44 -10.73
N ILE A 21 15.90 22.06 -11.19
CA ILE A 21 14.89 22.71 -10.34
C ILE A 21 14.28 21.70 -9.36
N LYS A 22 13.93 20.50 -9.83
CA LYS A 22 13.38 19.42 -8.99
C LYS A 22 14.38 18.88 -7.98
N LYS A 23 15.67 18.78 -8.35
CA LYS A 23 16.74 18.37 -7.42
C LYS A 23 16.98 19.42 -6.35
N ALA A 24 17.02 20.69 -6.75
CA ALA A 24 17.20 21.82 -5.84
C ALA A 24 16.05 21.94 -4.83
N TYR A 25 14.80 21.82 -5.31
CA TYR A 25 13.61 21.77 -4.44
C TYR A 25 13.72 20.68 -3.38
N ARG A 26 14.05 19.44 -3.77
CA ARG A 26 14.20 18.34 -2.79
C ARG A 26 15.26 18.63 -1.73
N LYS A 27 16.39 19.22 -2.14
CA LYS A 27 17.49 19.58 -1.24
C LYS A 27 17.08 20.70 -0.27
N ALA A 28 16.35 21.71 -0.76
CA ALA A 28 15.87 22.84 0.03
C ALA A 28 14.72 22.44 0.97
N ALA A 29 13.75 21.67 0.49
CA ALA A 29 12.63 21.14 1.26
C ALA A 29 13.11 20.21 2.40
N MET A 30 14.12 19.36 2.15
CA MET A 30 14.75 18.56 3.21
C MET A 30 15.59 19.37 4.20
N LYS A 31 16.03 20.57 3.83
CA LYS A 31 16.81 21.46 4.69
C LYS A 31 15.90 22.22 5.65
N TYR A 32 14.72 22.65 5.21
CA TYR A 32 13.76 23.44 5.97
C TYR A 32 12.48 22.67 6.35
N HIS A 33 12.54 21.33 6.38
CA HIS A 33 11.39 20.50 6.75
C HIS A 33 11.02 20.71 8.23
N PRO A 34 9.72 20.88 8.58
CA PRO A 34 9.27 21.12 9.94
C PRO A 34 9.82 20.10 10.97
N ASP A 35 9.87 18.81 10.60
CA ASP A 35 10.40 17.75 11.47
C ASP A 35 11.87 17.96 11.90
N LYS A 36 12.70 18.64 11.09
CA LYS A 36 14.10 18.91 11.46
C LYS A 36 14.23 20.03 12.50
N PHE A 37 13.20 20.85 12.63
CA PHE A 37 13.14 21.97 13.57
C PHE A 37 12.19 21.70 14.73
N ALA A 38 11.71 20.45 14.91
CA ALA A 38 10.81 20.06 15.98
C ALA A 38 11.35 20.41 17.39
N ASN A 39 12.68 20.36 17.57
CA ASN A 39 13.38 20.65 18.83
C ASN A 39 14.10 22.02 18.84
N ALA A 40 13.86 22.89 17.86
CA ALA A 40 14.45 24.23 17.76
C ALA A 40 13.62 25.28 18.51
N SER A 41 14.18 26.48 18.71
CA SER A 41 13.46 27.59 19.35
C SER A 41 12.29 28.09 18.49
N ASP A 42 11.30 28.75 19.09
CA ASP A 42 10.10 29.23 18.37
C ASP A 42 10.42 30.23 17.25
N ALA A 43 11.54 30.96 17.36
CA ALA A 43 12.01 31.86 16.32
C ALA A 43 12.57 31.09 15.11
N GLU A 44 13.30 29.98 15.35
CA GLU A 44 13.87 29.15 14.29
C GLU A 44 12.80 28.32 13.58
N LYS A 45 11.74 27.91 14.29
CA LYS A 45 10.59 27.23 13.69
C LYS A 45 9.84 28.15 12.72
N LYS A 46 9.56 29.39 13.12
CA LYS A 46 8.89 30.37 12.25
C LYS A 46 9.71 30.72 11.01
N ASP A 47 11.02 30.94 11.16
CA ASP A 47 11.92 31.22 10.03
C ASP A 47 12.04 30.01 9.06
N ALA A 48 12.05 28.78 9.59
CA ALA A 48 12.03 27.57 8.77
C ALA A 48 10.71 27.39 8.01
N GLU A 49 9.56 27.66 8.65
CA GLU A 49 8.25 27.60 8.01
C GLU A 49 8.07 28.64 6.91
N GLU A 50 8.52 29.88 7.13
CA GLU A 50 8.49 30.95 6.12
C GLU A 50 9.36 30.57 4.90
N LYS A 51 10.58 30.10 5.13
CA LYS A 51 11.46 29.61 4.05
C LYS A 51 10.88 28.39 3.33
N PHE A 52 10.22 27.50 4.05
CA PHE A 52 9.57 26.33 3.46
C PHE A 52 8.38 26.72 2.57
N LYS A 53 7.58 27.73 2.97
CA LYS A 53 6.51 28.30 2.16
C LYS A 53 7.06 28.93 0.87
N GLU A 54 8.11 29.74 0.98
CA GLU A 54 8.78 30.35 -0.19
C GLU A 54 9.33 29.29 -1.16
N ILE A 55 9.95 28.22 -0.64
CA ILE A 55 10.49 27.11 -1.47
C ILE A 55 9.38 26.38 -2.23
N ASN A 56 8.22 26.17 -1.60
CA ASN A 56 7.08 25.53 -2.25
C ASN A 56 6.47 26.41 -3.34
N GLU A 57 6.31 27.71 -3.07
CA GLU A 57 5.81 28.68 -4.05
C GLU A 57 6.74 28.76 -5.26
N ALA A 58 8.06 28.86 -5.03
CA ALA A 58 9.07 28.85 -6.07
C ALA A 58 9.02 27.58 -6.93
N TYR A 59 8.89 26.41 -6.30
CA TYR A 59 8.79 25.16 -7.04
C TYR A 59 7.49 25.08 -7.84
N GLN A 60 6.36 25.54 -7.32
CA GLN A 60 5.07 25.49 -8.01
C GLN A 60 5.04 26.35 -9.28
N VAL A 61 5.76 27.47 -9.28
CA VAL A 61 5.89 28.36 -10.44
C VAL A 61 6.95 27.84 -11.42
N LEU A 62 8.11 27.39 -10.94
CA LEU A 62 9.23 26.99 -11.79
C LEU A 62 9.16 25.55 -12.31
N SER A 63 8.32 24.68 -11.74
CA SER A 63 8.15 23.29 -12.19
C SER A 63 7.14 23.12 -13.34
N ASP A 64 6.31 24.14 -13.60
CA ASP A 64 5.36 24.15 -14.69
C ASP A 64 5.89 25.05 -15.82
N SER A 65 5.98 24.52 -17.03
CA SER A 65 6.59 25.23 -18.17
C SER A 65 5.83 26.49 -18.56
N GLN A 66 4.50 26.54 -18.39
CA GLN A 66 3.70 27.71 -18.69
C GLN A 66 3.84 28.78 -17.60
N LYS A 67 3.84 28.38 -16.33
CA LYS A 67 4.03 29.31 -15.20
C LYS A 67 5.45 29.86 -15.14
N LYS A 68 6.44 29.04 -15.46
CA LYS A 68 7.84 29.45 -15.57
C LYS A 68 8.01 30.54 -16.64
N GLN A 69 7.41 30.35 -17.81
CA GLN A 69 7.45 31.36 -18.88
C GLN A 69 6.78 32.67 -18.48
N GLN A 70 5.63 32.61 -17.78
CA GLN A 70 4.95 33.81 -17.28
C GLN A 70 5.79 34.53 -16.22
N TYR A 71 6.42 33.78 -15.31
CA TYR A 71 7.34 34.34 -14.31
C TYR A 71 8.58 34.95 -14.96
N ASP A 72 9.17 34.31 -15.97
CA ASP A 72 10.34 34.83 -16.68
C ASP A 72 10.03 36.13 -17.46
N GLN A 73 8.79 36.32 -17.90
CA GLN A 73 8.35 37.50 -18.66
C GLN A 73 7.89 38.67 -17.77
N PHE A 74 7.18 38.39 -16.68
CA PHE A 74 6.47 39.39 -15.89
C PHE A 74 6.87 39.41 -14.40
N GLY A 75 7.76 38.51 -13.97
CA GLY A 75 8.18 38.37 -12.58
C GLY A 75 7.00 38.04 -11.64
N HIS A 76 7.12 38.43 -10.38
CA HIS A 76 6.08 38.22 -9.36
C HIS A 76 4.74 38.90 -9.67
N ALA A 77 4.73 39.93 -10.52
CA ALA A 77 3.53 40.67 -10.89
C ALA A 77 2.51 39.84 -11.70
N ALA A 78 2.96 38.78 -12.40
CA ALA A 78 2.07 37.85 -13.09
C ALA A 78 1.11 37.10 -12.15
N PHE A 79 1.40 37.09 -10.84
CA PHE A 79 0.69 36.29 -9.86
C PHE A 79 0.09 37.12 -8.71
N GLU A 80 0.22 38.45 -8.74
CA GLU A 80 -0.30 39.35 -7.68
C GLU A 80 -1.71 39.92 -7.95
N GLN A 81 -2.21 39.85 -9.19
CA GLN A 81 -3.55 40.33 -9.52
C GLN A 81 -4.53 39.15 -9.63
N GLY A 82 -5.15 38.79 -8.49
CA GLY A 82 -6.07 37.67 -8.40
C GLY A 82 -7.35 37.87 -9.23
N GLY A 83 -7.68 36.84 -10.01
CA GLY A 83 -9.06 36.57 -10.45
C GLY A 83 -9.28 36.44 -11.95
N ALA A 84 -8.82 35.34 -12.57
CA ALA A 84 -9.53 34.65 -13.65
C ALA A 84 -8.75 33.40 -14.11
N GLY A 85 -9.31 32.23 -13.81
CA GLY A 85 -9.10 31.04 -14.64
C GLY A 85 -7.83 30.23 -14.38
N PHE A 86 -7.77 29.49 -13.27
CA PHE A 86 -7.33 28.08 -13.31
C PHE A 86 -7.70 27.37 -12.01
N GLY A 87 -8.91 26.80 -11.96
CA GLY A 87 -9.27 25.82 -10.94
C GLY A 87 -8.58 24.49 -11.24
N GLY A 88 -7.82 23.97 -10.28
CA GLY A 88 -7.14 22.68 -10.38
C GLY A 88 -6.34 22.39 -9.13
N GLY A 89 -6.94 21.63 -8.21
CA GLY A 89 -6.51 21.49 -6.82
C GLY A 89 -5.11 20.89 -6.62
N PHE A 90 -4.42 21.45 -5.62
CA PHE A 90 -3.36 20.76 -4.91
C PHE A 90 -3.98 20.01 -3.74
N ASN A 91 -3.82 18.69 -3.74
CA ASN A 91 -4.01 17.84 -2.57
C ASN A 91 -2.63 17.31 -2.18
N ALA A 92 -2.08 17.79 -1.07
CA ALA A 92 -0.99 17.15 -0.35
C ALA A 92 -0.89 17.73 1.07
N GLY A 93 -1.50 17.03 2.03
CA GLY A 93 -0.92 16.83 3.36
C GLY A 93 -1.07 17.95 4.39
N GLY A 94 -2.29 18.07 4.93
CA GLY A 94 -2.60 18.33 6.35
C GLY A 94 -1.94 19.52 7.04
N PHE A 95 -2.71 20.58 7.29
CA PHE A 95 -3.09 21.05 8.64
C PHE A 95 -4.23 22.08 8.54
N ASP A 96 -5.23 21.89 9.40
CA ASP A 96 -6.40 22.70 9.77
C ASP A 96 -7.49 23.06 8.73
N PHE A 97 -8.61 22.32 8.79
CA PHE A 97 -9.88 22.61 8.11
C PHE A 97 -11.05 22.61 9.11
N GLY A 98 -10.80 23.03 10.36
CA GLY A 98 -11.83 23.16 11.40
C GLY A 98 -12.63 24.48 11.34
N ASP A 99 -12.00 25.58 10.91
CA ASP A 99 -12.55 26.93 11.14
C ASP A 99 -13.00 27.68 9.87
N ILE A 100 -12.90 27.08 8.68
CA ILE A 100 -13.33 27.70 7.40
C ILE A 100 -14.64 27.12 6.84
N PHE A 101 -15.14 26.01 7.39
CA PHE A 101 -16.40 25.39 6.96
C PHE A 101 -17.63 25.79 7.79
N GLY A 102 -17.44 26.56 8.86
CA GLY A 102 -18.52 27.08 9.71
C GLY A 102 -19.19 28.35 9.18
N ASP A 103 -18.45 29.23 8.50
CA ASP A 103 -18.92 30.58 8.14
C ASP A 103 -19.37 30.75 6.68
N ILE A 104 -19.19 29.74 5.82
CA ILE A 104 -19.54 29.84 4.39
C ILE A 104 -20.71 28.94 3.96
N PHE A 105 -21.19 28.06 4.84
CA PHE A 105 -22.24 27.08 4.51
C PHE A 105 -23.33 26.92 5.58
N GLY A 106 -23.55 27.95 6.38
CA GLY A 106 -24.54 27.95 7.46
C GLY A 106 -25.35 29.25 7.53
N GLY A 107 -26.39 29.37 6.70
CA GLY A 107 -27.56 30.17 7.07
C GLY A 107 -27.94 31.33 6.13
N GLY A 108 -29.04 31.12 5.42
CA GLY A 108 -30.12 32.11 5.43
C GLY A 108 -30.11 33.20 4.36
N GLY A 109 -30.92 33.00 3.33
CA GLY A 109 -31.96 33.98 2.98
C GLY A 109 -31.57 35.16 2.09
N GLY A 110 -32.07 35.11 0.85
CA GLY A 110 -32.72 36.27 0.24
C GLY A 110 -31.85 37.22 -0.58
N GLY A 111 -32.21 37.32 -1.86
CA GLY A 111 -32.19 38.61 -2.56
C GLY A 111 -31.01 38.86 -3.50
N GLY A 112 -31.32 38.86 -4.80
CA GLY A 112 -30.77 39.81 -5.77
C GLY A 112 -29.33 39.60 -6.21
N PHE A 113 -29.14 39.00 -7.39
CA PHE A 113 -28.33 39.58 -8.46
C PHE A 113 -28.62 38.81 -9.75
N GLY A 114 -29.64 39.27 -10.47
CA GLY A 114 -29.81 38.94 -11.88
C GLY A 114 -28.74 39.67 -12.69
N GLY A 115 -28.11 38.97 -13.63
CA GLY A 115 -27.15 39.58 -14.55
C GLY A 115 -26.03 38.64 -15.00
N PHE A 116 -26.37 37.53 -15.65
CA PHE A 116 -25.45 36.92 -16.62
C PHE A 116 -26.23 36.11 -17.67
N GLU A 117 -27.09 36.82 -18.38
CA GLU A 117 -27.70 36.36 -19.62
C GLU A 117 -26.76 36.77 -20.75
N GLY A 118 -25.94 35.83 -21.24
CA GLY A 118 -25.06 36.09 -22.38
C GLY A 118 -23.73 35.35 -22.38
N PHE A 119 -23.74 34.01 -22.38
CA PHE A 119 -22.64 33.24 -22.98
C PHE A 119 -23.14 31.85 -23.45
N SER A 120 -24.14 31.88 -24.32
CA SER A 120 -24.46 30.75 -25.19
C SER A 120 -23.45 30.72 -26.34
N GLY A 121 -22.35 29.99 -26.17
CA GLY A 121 -21.40 29.77 -27.25
C GLY A 121 -20.15 29.07 -26.77
N PHE A 122 -19.88 27.89 -27.36
CA PHE A 122 -18.67 27.07 -27.19
C PHE A 122 -18.59 26.21 -25.93
N GLY A 123 -19.11 24.98 -26.05
CA GLY A 123 -18.96 23.94 -25.04
C GLY A 123 -19.44 22.58 -25.52
N GLY A 124 -19.09 22.19 -26.76
CA GLY A 124 -19.30 20.84 -27.27
C GLY A 124 -18.38 19.83 -26.59
N SER A 125 -18.52 19.63 -25.28
CA SER A 125 -17.92 18.50 -24.60
C SER A 125 -18.82 17.29 -24.84
N SER A 126 -18.43 16.47 -25.81
CA SER A 126 -18.95 15.12 -26.00
C SER A 126 -18.77 14.36 -24.68
N ARG A 127 -19.81 14.36 -23.85
CA ARG A 127 -19.88 13.59 -22.61
C ARG A 127 -19.96 12.13 -23.01
N ARG A 128 -18.80 11.49 -23.18
CA ARG A 128 -18.71 10.03 -23.29
C ARG A 128 -19.52 9.44 -22.14
N SER A 129 -20.52 8.63 -22.48
CA SER A 129 -21.25 7.80 -21.53
C SER A 129 -20.20 7.07 -20.68
N TYR A 130 -20.13 7.40 -19.38
CA TYR A 130 -19.18 6.77 -18.47
C TYR A 130 -19.68 5.36 -18.25
N VAL A 131 -19.11 4.41 -19.00
CA VAL A 131 -19.48 3.01 -18.86
C VAL A 131 -18.75 2.46 -17.65
N GLU A 132 -19.51 2.09 -16.63
CA GLU A 132 -18.94 1.54 -15.40
C GLU A 132 -18.17 0.24 -15.69
N PRO A 133 -16.95 0.07 -15.14
CA PRO A 133 -16.23 -1.18 -15.23
C PRO A 133 -16.97 -2.29 -14.47
N GLY A 134 -16.70 -3.54 -14.81
CA GLY A 134 -17.17 -4.67 -14.03
C GLY A 134 -16.48 -4.73 -12.66
N ASN A 135 -17.07 -5.49 -11.73
CA ASN A 135 -16.52 -5.62 -10.38
C ASN A 135 -15.21 -6.39 -10.37
N ASP A 136 -14.31 -5.98 -9.48
CA ASP A 136 -13.09 -6.73 -9.20
C ASP A 136 -13.39 -8.01 -8.42
N LEU A 137 -12.60 -9.05 -8.68
CA LEU A 137 -12.66 -10.32 -7.97
C LEU A 137 -11.45 -10.50 -7.07
N ARG A 138 -11.66 -11.14 -5.93
CA ARG A 138 -10.59 -11.53 -5.00
C ARG A 138 -10.53 -13.04 -4.88
N TYR A 139 -9.36 -13.62 -5.14
CA TYR A 139 -9.10 -15.04 -4.94
C TYR A 139 -7.98 -15.22 -3.91
N ASN A 140 -8.22 -15.95 -2.83
CA ASN A 140 -7.16 -16.26 -1.87
C ASN A 140 -6.45 -17.53 -2.32
N LEU A 141 -5.16 -17.44 -2.64
CA LEU A 141 -4.33 -18.57 -3.02
C LEU A 141 -3.45 -18.98 -1.84
N GLU A 142 -3.71 -20.16 -1.30
CA GLU A 142 -2.87 -20.74 -0.25
C GLU A 142 -1.62 -21.42 -0.84
N ILE A 143 -0.47 -21.09 -0.25
CA ILE A 143 0.83 -21.67 -0.59
C ILE A 143 1.59 -22.05 0.68
N THR A 144 2.54 -22.97 0.56
CA THR A 144 3.45 -23.30 1.66
C THR A 144 4.63 -22.33 1.71
N LEU A 145 5.39 -22.35 2.81
CA LEU A 145 6.57 -21.49 2.97
C LEU A 145 7.67 -21.83 1.95
N GLU A 146 7.82 -23.11 1.60
CA GLU A 146 8.77 -23.59 0.60
C GLU A 146 8.40 -23.14 -0.81
N GLU A 147 7.11 -23.20 -1.14
CA GLU A 147 6.57 -22.66 -2.40
C GLU A 147 6.78 -21.15 -2.49
N ALA A 148 6.56 -20.43 -1.39
CA ALA A 148 6.80 -18.99 -1.32
C ALA A 148 8.30 -18.66 -1.49
N ALA A 149 9.19 -19.49 -0.97
CA ALA A 149 10.64 -19.29 -1.05
C ALA A 149 11.20 -19.54 -2.46
N LYS A 150 10.73 -20.60 -3.13
CA LYS A 150 11.23 -21.01 -4.47
C LYS A 150 10.48 -20.32 -5.61
N GLY A 151 9.26 -19.85 -5.35
CA GLY A 151 8.30 -19.48 -6.39
C GLY A 151 7.61 -20.73 -6.93
N VAL A 152 6.34 -20.58 -7.30
CA VAL A 152 5.53 -21.69 -7.82
C VAL A 152 4.54 -21.18 -8.85
N GLU A 153 4.24 -22.03 -9.82
CA GLU A 153 3.18 -21.78 -10.79
C GLU A 153 1.99 -22.68 -10.44
N LYS A 154 0.84 -22.07 -10.16
CA LYS A 154 -0.40 -22.78 -9.80
C LYS A 154 -1.54 -22.39 -10.73
N THR A 155 -2.31 -23.38 -11.16
CA THR A 155 -3.54 -23.13 -11.92
C THR A 155 -4.71 -22.99 -10.95
N ILE A 156 -5.36 -21.83 -10.95
CA ILE A 156 -6.59 -21.59 -10.19
C ILE A 156 -7.80 -21.72 -11.11
N LYS A 157 -8.90 -22.24 -10.56
CA LYS A 157 -10.20 -22.29 -11.23
C LYS A 157 -11.19 -21.49 -10.40
N TYR A 158 -11.83 -20.50 -11.00
CA TYR A 158 -12.82 -19.66 -10.31
C TYR A 158 -14.00 -19.36 -11.24
N LYS A 159 -15.15 -19.09 -10.62
CA LYS A 159 -16.36 -18.71 -11.33
C LYS A 159 -16.46 -17.19 -11.35
N ARG A 160 -16.86 -16.64 -12.49
CA ARG A 160 -17.15 -15.21 -12.63
C ARG A 160 -18.36 -14.97 -13.50
N THR A 161 -18.90 -13.77 -13.41
CA THR A 161 -19.90 -13.27 -14.36
C THR A 161 -19.15 -12.73 -15.58
N GLY A 162 -19.14 -13.46 -16.69
CA GLY A 162 -18.51 -13.07 -17.95
C GLY A 162 -19.52 -12.44 -18.93
N LYS A 163 -19.03 -12.05 -20.12
CA LYS A 163 -19.91 -11.65 -21.23
C LYS A 163 -20.62 -12.89 -21.74
N CYS A 164 -21.92 -12.79 -22.02
CA CYS A 164 -22.66 -13.91 -22.59
C CYS A 164 -22.06 -14.29 -23.95
N GLU A 165 -21.67 -15.55 -24.12
CA GLU A 165 -21.03 -16.05 -25.36
C GLU A 165 -21.94 -15.92 -26.59
N HIS A 166 -23.26 -16.03 -26.40
CA HIS A 166 -24.23 -15.99 -27.49
C HIS A 166 -24.52 -14.58 -28.03
N CYS A 167 -24.51 -13.57 -27.16
CA CYS A 167 -24.83 -12.19 -27.55
C CYS A 167 -23.64 -11.21 -27.37
N HIS A 168 -22.47 -11.72 -26.98
CA HIS A 168 -21.23 -10.94 -26.75
C HIS A 168 -21.39 -9.67 -25.88
N GLY A 169 -22.35 -9.65 -24.94
CA GLY A 169 -22.62 -8.48 -24.10
C GLY A 169 -23.75 -7.54 -24.56
N THR A 170 -24.34 -7.76 -25.74
CA THR A 170 -25.42 -6.89 -26.26
C THR A 170 -26.76 -7.13 -25.56
N GLY A 171 -27.00 -8.35 -25.08
CA GLY A 171 -28.29 -8.78 -24.53
C GLY A 171 -29.33 -9.11 -25.62
N GLY A 172 -28.97 -9.04 -26.90
CA GLY A 172 -29.85 -9.36 -28.04
C GLY A 172 -29.59 -10.75 -28.63
N GLU A 173 -30.63 -11.44 -29.09
CA GLU A 173 -30.50 -12.78 -29.70
C GLU A 173 -29.75 -12.75 -31.05
N ASP A 174 -29.90 -11.66 -31.82
CA ASP A 174 -29.28 -11.49 -33.15
C ASP A 174 -28.36 -10.25 -33.25
N ASN A 175 -27.97 -9.66 -32.11
CA ASN A 175 -27.30 -8.34 -32.04
C ASN A 175 -28.06 -7.19 -32.75
N LYS A 176 -29.34 -7.39 -33.09
CA LYS A 176 -30.20 -6.33 -33.63
C LYS A 176 -30.66 -5.43 -32.50
N MET A 177 -30.15 -4.21 -32.52
CA MET A 177 -30.44 -3.15 -31.56
C MET A 177 -31.34 -2.12 -32.23
N LYS A 178 -32.35 -1.64 -31.50
CA LYS A 178 -33.18 -0.51 -31.90
C LYS A 178 -32.93 0.65 -30.96
N THR A 179 -33.04 1.88 -31.48
CA THR A 179 -32.94 3.08 -30.65
C THR A 179 -33.97 3.03 -29.52
N CYS A 180 -33.53 3.31 -28.30
CA CYS A 180 -34.40 3.28 -27.14
C CYS A 180 -35.51 4.35 -27.29
N PRO A 181 -36.80 3.98 -27.27
CA PRO A 181 -37.89 4.93 -27.47
C PRO A 181 -38.03 5.91 -26.29
N THR A 182 -37.61 5.49 -25.09
CA THR A 182 -37.78 6.26 -23.84
C THR A 182 -36.80 7.42 -23.74
N CYS A 183 -35.58 7.24 -24.23
CA CYS A 183 -34.56 8.30 -24.24
C CYS A 183 -34.22 8.81 -25.65
N ASN A 184 -34.84 8.26 -26.71
CA ASN A 184 -34.54 8.56 -28.11
C ASN A 184 -33.04 8.50 -28.43
N GLY A 185 -32.34 7.49 -27.91
CA GLY A 185 -30.90 7.33 -28.09
C GLY A 185 -30.02 8.16 -27.15
N GLN A 186 -30.59 9.03 -26.32
CA GLN A 186 -29.81 9.92 -25.44
C GLN A 186 -29.25 9.23 -24.18
N GLY A 187 -29.66 8.00 -23.87
CA GLY A 187 -29.21 7.22 -22.70
C GLY A 187 -29.68 7.75 -21.34
N THR A 188 -30.25 8.93 -21.28
CA THR A 188 -30.71 9.61 -20.06
C THR A 188 -32.11 10.19 -20.25
N VAL A 189 -32.87 10.30 -19.17
CA VAL A 189 -34.21 10.89 -19.15
C VAL A 189 -34.19 12.11 -18.23
N ARG A 190 -34.84 13.19 -18.66
CA ARG A 190 -34.98 14.42 -17.87
C ARG A 190 -36.29 14.36 -17.10
N THR A 191 -36.21 14.33 -15.77
CA THR A 191 -37.39 14.38 -14.90
C THR A 191 -37.55 15.82 -14.40
N GLN A 192 -38.69 16.43 -14.72
CA GLN A 192 -39.05 17.76 -14.23
C GLN A 192 -40.02 17.60 -13.07
N GLN A 193 -39.60 17.95 -11.87
CA GLN A 193 -40.45 17.95 -10.68
C GLN A 193 -40.77 19.39 -10.29
N ARG A 194 -42.07 19.72 -10.25
CA ARG A 194 -42.54 21.02 -9.74
C ARG A 194 -42.44 21.02 -8.22
N THR A 195 -41.68 21.96 -7.66
CA THR A 195 -41.59 22.21 -6.22
C THR A 195 -42.13 23.61 -5.92
N ILE A 196 -42.32 23.92 -4.63
CA ILE A 196 -42.80 25.24 -4.16
C ILE A 196 -41.85 26.38 -4.59
N LEU A 197 -40.58 26.05 -4.88
CA LEU A 197 -39.53 27.00 -5.29
C LEU A 197 -39.30 27.06 -6.82
N GLY A 198 -40.10 26.34 -7.62
CA GLY A 198 -39.99 26.34 -9.09
C GLY A 198 -39.94 24.95 -9.72
N VAL A 199 -39.51 24.86 -10.98
CA VAL A 199 -39.35 23.58 -11.67
C VAL A 199 -37.91 23.09 -11.47
N MET A 200 -37.74 22.04 -10.68
CA MET A 200 -36.45 21.37 -10.53
C MET A 200 -36.33 20.30 -11.62
N GLN A 201 -35.32 20.43 -12.49
CA GLN A 201 -35.04 19.44 -13.52
C GLN A 201 -33.85 18.58 -13.09
N SER A 202 -34.07 17.29 -12.91
CA SER A 202 -33.02 16.30 -12.66
C SER A 202 -32.85 15.41 -13.89
N GLN A 203 -31.62 14.99 -14.16
CA GLN A 203 -31.31 14.04 -15.23
C GLN A 203 -30.96 12.70 -14.59
N SER A 204 -31.66 11.65 -14.97
CA SER A 204 -31.39 10.28 -14.51
C SER A 204 -31.05 9.37 -15.70
N ILE A 205 -30.40 8.24 -15.42
CA ILE A 205 -30.12 7.22 -16.44
C ILE A 205 -31.44 6.63 -16.93
N CYS A 206 -31.58 6.44 -18.24
CA CYS A 206 -32.80 5.86 -18.80
C CYS A 206 -33.02 4.44 -18.23
N PRO A 207 -34.20 4.14 -17.65
CA PRO A 207 -34.46 2.84 -17.02
C PRO A 207 -34.54 1.69 -18.02
N ASP A 208 -34.87 1.96 -19.29
CA ASP A 208 -35.07 0.92 -20.31
C ASP A 208 -33.80 0.52 -21.06
N CYS A 209 -32.87 1.47 -21.25
CA CYS A 209 -31.60 1.20 -21.94
C CYS A 209 -30.37 1.27 -21.04
N HIS A 210 -30.54 1.61 -19.75
CA HIS A 210 -29.47 1.73 -18.76
C HIS A 210 -28.26 2.55 -19.26
N GLY A 211 -28.51 3.66 -19.97
CA GLY A 211 -27.43 4.51 -20.51
C GLY A 211 -26.88 4.12 -21.88
N LYS A 212 -27.26 2.96 -22.45
CA LYS A 212 -26.77 2.50 -23.77
C LYS A 212 -27.37 3.25 -24.97
N GLY A 213 -28.55 3.88 -24.81
CA GLY A 213 -29.27 4.54 -25.90
C GLY A 213 -29.98 3.59 -26.88
N GLU A 214 -29.65 2.31 -26.83
CA GLU A 214 -30.24 1.27 -27.66
C GLU A 214 -30.74 0.09 -26.81
N ILE A 215 -31.78 -0.59 -27.29
CA ILE A 215 -32.36 -1.78 -26.68
C ILE A 215 -32.43 -2.92 -27.70
N PRO A 216 -32.24 -4.18 -27.29
CA PRO A 216 -32.36 -5.30 -28.21
C PRO A 216 -33.79 -5.47 -28.72
N GLU A 217 -33.97 -5.77 -30.01
CA GLU A 217 -35.29 -6.09 -30.58
C GLU A 217 -35.88 -7.37 -29.95
N LYS A 218 -35.02 -8.37 -29.76
CA LYS A 218 -35.32 -9.64 -29.08
C LYS A 218 -34.27 -9.90 -28.02
N LYS A 219 -34.71 -10.10 -26.77
CA LYS A 219 -33.83 -10.45 -25.66
C LYS A 219 -33.17 -11.80 -25.91
N CYS A 220 -31.87 -11.89 -25.66
CA CYS A 220 -31.13 -13.15 -25.74
C CYS A 220 -31.73 -14.19 -24.77
N LYS A 221 -31.98 -15.40 -25.24
CA LYS A 221 -32.55 -16.49 -24.43
C LYS A 221 -31.62 -17.00 -23.32
N HIS A 222 -30.30 -16.85 -23.50
CA HIS A 222 -29.30 -17.37 -22.55
C HIS A 222 -29.03 -16.43 -21.37
N CYS A 223 -29.03 -15.11 -21.60
CA CYS A 223 -28.83 -14.10 -20.55
C CYS A 223 -30.10 -13.32 -20.20
N HIS A 224 -31.24 -13.63 -20.84
CA HIS A 224 -32.52 -12.94 -20.66
C HIS A 224 -32.45 -11.41 -20.83
N GLY A 225 -31.50 -10.93 -21.64
CA GLY A 225 -31.29 -9.52 -21.92
C GLY A 225 -30.24 -8.81 -21.05
N THR A 226 -29.61 -9.48 -20.07
CA THR A 226 -28.59 -8.84 -19.21
C THR A 226 -27.24 -8.66 -19.92
N GLY A 227 -26.96 -9.45 -20.95
CA GLY A 227 -25.67 -9.44 -21.66
C GLY A 227 -24.55 -10.18 -20.92
N THR A 228 -24.80 -10.70 -19.72
CA THR A 228 -23.80 -11.39 -18.89
C THR A 228 -24.23 -12.82 -18.57
N ALA A 229 -23.26 -13.71 -18.36
CA ALA A 229 -23.50 -15.11 -18.02
C ALA A 229 -22.42 -15.63 -17.05
N LYS A 230 -22.74 -16.66 -16.25
CA LYS A 230 -21.75 -17.29 -15.36
C LYS A 230 -20.82 -18.18 -16.20
N GLU A 231 -19.52 -17.98 -16.06
CA GLU A 231 -18.48 -18.80 -16.68
C GLU A 231 -17.46 -19.27 -15.65
N THR A 232 -16.78 -20.38 -15.93
CA THR A 232 -15.66 -20.87 -15.12
C THR A 232 -14.38 -20.59 -15.87
N VAL A 233 -13.45 -19.87 -15.24
CA VAL A 233 -12.17 -19.47 -15.83
C VAL A 233 -11.05 -20.22 -15.13
N GLU A 234 -10.16 -20.79 -15.93
CA GLU A 234 -8.89 -21.34 -15.46
C GLU A 234 -7.77 -20.35 -15.75
N LYS A 235 -7.00 -19.99 -14.72
CA LYS A 235 -5.88 -19.06 -14.85
C LYS A 235 -4.64 -19.64 -14.21
N LYS A 236 -3.55 -19.67 -14.97
CA LYS A 236 -2.20 -19.96 -14.47
C LYS A 236 -1.66 -18.72 -13.76
N VAL A 237 -1.35 -18.87 -12.48
CA VAL A 237 -0.85 -17.83 -11.58
C VAL A 237 0.61 -18.14 -11.29
N ASN A 238 1.47 -17.19 -11.64
CA ASN A 238 2.90 -17.24 -11.36
C ASN A 238 3.17 -16.50 -10.05
N VAL A 239 3.49 -17.25 -9.01
CA VAL A 239 3.85 -16.70 -7.71
C VAL A 239 5.36 -16.51 -7.67
N PRO A 240 5.86 -15.27 -7.58
CA PRO A 240 7.29 -15.01 -7.56
C PRO A 240 7.93 -15.54 -6.28
N ALA A 241 9.18 -15.99 -6.39
CA ALA A 241 10.00 -16.35 -5.25
C ALA A 241 10.14 -15.14 -4.30
N GLY A 242 10.01 -15.38 -3.00
CA GLY A 242 10.08 -14.36 -1.98
C GLY A 242 8.75 -13.67 -1.65
N ILE A 243 7.61 -14.08 -2.25
CA ILE A 243 6.31 -13.46 -1.99
C ILE A 243 5.99 -13.42 -0.47
N ASP A 244 5.50 -12.31 0.05
CA ASP A 244 5.05 -12.21 1.45
C ASP A 244 3.57 -12.57 1.59
N ASP A 245 3.15 -12.92 2.82
CA ASP A 245 1.75 -13.13 3.14
C ASP A 245 0.92 -11.85 2.89
N GLY A 246 -0.26 -12.02 2.31
CA GLY A 246 -1.19 -10.92 2.02
C GLY A 246 -0.84 -10.09 0.78
N GLN A 247 0.28 -10.35 0.10
CA GLN A 247 0.58 -9.70 -1.18
C GLN A 247 -0.46 -10.05 -2.25
N LYS A 248 -0.71 -9.08 -3.13
CA LYS A 248 -1.75 -9.17 -4.17
C LYS A 248 -1.12 -9.21 -5.55
N LEU A 249 -1.43 -10.24 -6.32
CA LEU A 249 -1.11 -10.33 -7.75
C LEU A 249 -2.33 -9.87 -8.54
N LYS A 250 -2.15 -8.82 -9.35
CA LYS A 250 -3.22 -8.24 -10.16
C LYS A 250 -3.20 -8.86 -11.56
N TYR A 251 -4.36 -9.34 -12.01
CA TYR A 251 -4.59 -9.77 -13.38
C TYR A 251 -5.71 -8.95 -14.02
N ALA A 252 -5.35 -8.14 -15.00
CA ALA A 252 -6.26 -7.18 -15.61
C ALA A 252 -7.37 -7.86 -16.44
N GLY A 253 -8.61 -7.37 -16.34
CA GLY A 253 -9.77 -7.85 -17.12
C GLY A 253 -10.26 -9.26 -16.77
N LEU A 254 -9.70 -9.85 -15.71
CA LEU A 254 -10.05 -11.18 -15.21
C LEU A 254 -11.12 -11.16 -14.11
N GLY A 255 -11.60 -9.98 -13.70
CA GLY A 255 -12.76 -9.79 -12.83
C GLY A 255 -14.08 -10.00 -13.57
N GLU A 256 -15.16 -9.49 -12.98
CA GLU A 256 -16.51 -9.60 -13.56
C GLU A 256 -16.67 -8.73 -14.81
N ALA A 257 -17.56 -9.12 -15.71
CA ALA A 257 -17.96 -8.33 -16.86
C ALA A 257 -18.86 -7.16 -16.43
N SER A 258 -18.66 -6.01 -17.05
CA SER A 258 -19.55 -4.87 -16.89
C SER A 258 -20.95 -5.16 -17.45
N GLN A 259 -21.99 -4.79 -16.73
CA GLN A 259 -23.38 -4.87 -17.20
C GLN A 259 -23.66 -3.87 -18.33
N ASN A 260 -22.94 -2.75 -18.35
CA ASN A 260 -23.17 -1.64 -19.26
C ASN A 260 -22.27 -1.69 -20.50
N GLY A 261 -21.56 -2.80 -20.73
CA GLY A 261 -20.65 -2.97 -21.88
C GLY A 261 -19.27 -2.36 -21.67
N GLY A 262 -18.93 -2.00 -20.43
CA GLY A 262 -17.64 -1.47 -20.03
C GLY A 262 -16.55 -2.54 -20.00
N PRO A 263 -15.30 -2.17 -19.68
CA PRO A 263 -14.26 -3.15 -19.45
C PRO A 263 -14.63 -4.07 -18.28
N ASN A 264 -14.09 -5.28 -18.29
CA ASN A 264 -14.19 -6.17 -17.14
C ASN A 264 -13.40 -5.59 -15.96
N GLY A 265 -13.80 -5.94 -14.74
CA GLY A 265 -12.99 -5.71 -13.57
C GLY A 265 -11.71 -6.56 -13.58
N ASP A 266 -10.92 -6.45 -12.52
CA ASP A 266 -9.65 -7.12 -12.36
C ASP A 266 -9.72 -8.27 -11.34
N LEU A 267 -8.85 -9.27 -11.51
CA LEU A 267 -8.69 -10.34 -10.52
C LEU A 267 -7.48 -10.04 -9.63
N TYR A 268 -7.71 -9.94 -8.34
CA TYR A 268 -6.70 -9.85 -7.30
C TYR A 268 -6.51 -11.21 -6.63
N VAL A 269 -5.39 -11.86 -6.93
CA VAL A 269 -4.99 -13.08 -6.24
C VAL A 269 -4.19 -12.68 -5.00
N VAL A 270 -4.77 -12.90 -3.82
CA VAL A 270 -4.14 -12.61 -2.53
C VAL A 270 -3.45 -13.87 -2.05
N ILE A 271 -2.13 -13.79 -1.85
CA ILE A 271 -1.35 -14.92 -1.36
C ILE A 271 -1.57 -15.09 0.14
N ARG A 272 -1.79 -16.35 0.55
CA ARG A 272 -1.81 -16.75 1.94
C ARG A 272 -0.77 -17.84 2.19
N ILE A 273 0.23 -17.55 3.01
CA ILE A 273 1.26 -18.51 3.37
C ILE A 273 0.77 -19.31 4.57
N LYS A 274 0.75 -20.63 4.45
CA LYS A 274 0.41 -21.51 5.56
C LYS A 274 1.45 -21.38 6.68
N SER A 275 0.98 -21.42 7.92
CA SER A 275 1.85 -21.52 9.08
C SER A 275 2.72 -22.77 8.96
N HIS A 276 4.00 -22.65 9.34
CA HIS A 276 4.97 -23.73 9.25
C HIS A 276 5.37 -24.16 10.67
N ASP A 277 5.52 -25.47 10.90
CA ASP A 277 5.73 -26.02 12.26
C ASP A 277 7.10 -25.65 12.85
N ILE A 278 8.12 -25.56 12.00
CA ILE A 278 9.51 -25.29 12.40
C ILE A 278 9.91 -23.82 12.25
N PHE A 279 9.39 -23.13 11.23
CA PHE A 279 9.89 -21.83 10.80
C PHE A 279 8.84 -20.75 11.00
N VAL A 280 9.28 -19.64 11.58
CA VAL A 280 8.53 -18.39 11.61
C VAL A 280 9.23 -17.41 10.67
N ARG A 281 8.53 -16.98 9.63
CA ARG A 281 9.06 -15.99 8.68
C ARG A 281 8.82 -14.58 9.20
N ASP A 282 9.86 -13.76 9.15
CA ASP A 282 9.79 -12.32 9.40
C ASP A 282 10.64 -11.60 8.34
N GLY A 283 9.94 -10.97 7.39
CA GLY A 283 10.52 -10.42 6.17
C GLY A 283 11.28 -11.48 5.37
N GLU A 284 12.57 -11.24 5.19
CA GLU A 284 13.49 -12.13 4.46
C GLU A 284 14.11 -13.21 5.37
N ASN A 285 14.03 -13.04 6.70
CA ASN A 285 14.64 -13.95 7.65
C ASN A 285 13.65 -15.03 8.11
N LEU A 286 14.20 -16.17 8.50
CA LEU A 286 13.46 -17.27 9.10
C LEU A 286 13.96 -17.53 10.51
N TYR A 287 13.06 -17.76 11.44
CA TYR A 287 13.38 -18.12 12.81
C TYR A 287 12.99 -19.56 13.05
N CYS A 288 13.88 -20.32 13.67
CA CYS A 288 13.56 -21.66 14.15
C CYS A 288 14.19 -21.89 15.52
N GLU A 289 13.57 -22.77 16.30
CA GLU A 289 14.12 -23.22 17.57
C GLU A 289 14.75 -24.59 17.39
N VAL A 290 15.99 -24.75 17.85
CA VAL A 290 16.73 -26.01 17.75
C VAL A 290 17.14 -26.45 19.16
N PRO A 291 16.60 -27.58 19.65
CA PRO A 291 17.01 -28.14 20.92
C PRO A 291 18.40 -28.75 20.80
N ILE A 292 19.26 -28.50 21.78
CA ILE A 292 20.60 -29.09 21.88
C ILE A 292 20.80 -29.76 23.24
N SER A 293 21.69 -30.76 23.26
CA SER A 293 22.05 -31.43 24.51
C SER A 293 22.85 -30.52 25.44
N TYR A 294 22.74 -30.76 26.75
CA TYR A 294 23.55 -30.05 27.75
C TYR A 294 25.06 -30.17 27.47
N SER A 295 25.54 -31.36 27.07
CA SER A 295 26.94 -31.56 26.70
C SER A 295 27.37 -30.71 25.50
N THR A 296 26.53 -30.57 24.47
CA THR A 296 26.83 -29.72 23.30
C THR A 296 26.86 -28.24 23.67
N ALA A 297 25.99 -27.82 24.59
CA ALA A 297 25.97 -26.45 25.09
C ALA A 297 27.25 -26.11 25.87
N VAL A 298 27.70 -27.04 26.73
CA VAL A 298 28.88 -26.87 27.58
C VAL A 298 30.17 -27.00 26.77
N LEU A 299 30.33 -28.08 25.99
CA LEU A 299 31.59 -28.42 25.30
C LEU A 299 31.69 -27.83 23.88
N GLY A 300 30.60 -27.26 23.36
CA GLY A 300 30.47 -26.95 21.95
C GLY A 300 30.28 -28.22 21.10
N GLY A 301 30.17 -28.02 19.79
CA GLY A 301 30.01 -29.11 18.84
C GLY A 301 29.39 -28.66 17.52
N GLU A 302 28.84 -29.61 16.78
CA GLU A 302 28.08 -29.36 15.57
C GLU A 302 26.65 -29.86 15.71
N VAL A 303 25.69 -29.09 15.20
CA VAL A 303 24.26 -29.43 15.26
C VAL A 303 23.68 -29.32 13.87
N GLU A 304 22.86 -30.31 13.51
CA GLU A 304 22.10 -30.32 12.26
C GLU A 304 20.87 -29.43 12.41
N ILE A 305 20.72 -28.46 11.51
CA ILE A 305 19.56 -27.58 11.46
C ILE A 305 18.75 -27.82 10.18
N PRO A 306 17.42 -27.71 10.25
CA PRO A 306 16.59 -27.71 9.06
C PRO A 306 16.78 -26.40 8.28
N THR A 307 16.71 -26.49 6.95
CA THR A 307 16.60 -25.35 6.04
C THR A 307 15.47 -25.61 5.04
N LEU A 308 15.03 -24.60 4.28
CA LEU A 308 14.00 -24.79 3.25
C LEU A 308 14.46 -25.65 2.06
N ASN A 309 15.76 -25.93 1.97
CA ASN A 309 16.37 -26.73 0.91
C ASN A 309 16.92 -28.08 1.41
N GLY A 310 16.73 -28.41 2.69
CA GLY A 310 17.23 -29.64 3.29
C GLY A 310 17.74 -29.40 4.69
N LYS A 311 19.02 -29.71 4.92
CA LYS A 311 19.65 -29.63 6.24
C LYS A 311 21.06 -29.06 6.13
N LYS A 312 21.53 -28.43 7.20
CA LYS A 312 22.86 -27.82 7.28
C LYS A 312 23.47 -28.05 8.65
N MET A 313 24.77 -28.31 8.70
CA MET A 313 25.50 -28.39 9.97
C MET A 313 25.96 -27.00 10.38
N ILE A 314 25.75 -26.63 11.65
CA ILE A 314 26.28 -25.40 12.23
C ILE A 314 27.14 -25.71 13.43
N LYS A 315 28.20 -24.91 13.61
CA LYS A 315 29.07 -25.00 14.78
C LYS A 315 28.47 -24.23 15.94
N VAL A 316 28.23 -24.94 17.05
CA VAL A 316 27.82 -24.35 18.33
C VAL A 316 29.09 -24.11 19.15
N PRO A 317 29.37 -22.86 19.56
CA PRO A 317 30.53 -22.57 20.39
C PRO A 317 30.36 -23.12 21.80
N GLU A 318 31.48 -23.37 22.47
CA GLU A 318 31.54 -23.74 23.88
C GLU A 318 30.86 -22.66 24.76
N GLY A 319 30.21 -23.09 25.85
CA GLY A 319 29.50 -22.17 26.74
C GLY A 319 28.31 -21.45 26.08
N THR A 320 27.59 -22.13 25.20
CA THR A 320 26.38 -21.57 24.57
C THR A 320 25.21 -21.65 25.53
N GLU A 321 24.65 -20.49 25.89
CA GLU A 321 23.48 -20.40 26.74
C GLU A 321 22.16 -20.64 25.99
N SER A 322 21.14 -21.10 26.72
CA SER A 322 19.79 -21.25 26.18
C SER A 322 19.21 -19.88 25.81
N GLY A 323 18.53 -19.80 24.67
CA GLY A 323 18.02 -18.57 24.07
C GLY A 323 19.03 -17.85 23.16
N LYS A 324 20.29 -18.29 23.09
CA LYS A 324 21.28 -17.70 22.20
C LYS A 324 20.85 -17.83 20.74
N LEU A 325 20.94 -16.72 20.00
CA LEU A 325 20.60 -16.66 18.58
C LEU A 325 21.86 -16.85 17.74
N LEU A 326 21.88 -17.87 16.88
CA LEU A 326 22.92 -18.12 15.91
C LEU A 326 22.40 -17.81 14.51
N LYS A 327 23.19 -17.06 13.74
CA LYS A 327 22.81 -16.62 12.40
C LYS A 327 23.45 -17.50 11.35
N VAL A 328 22.63 -18.04 10.45
CA VAL A 328 23.06 -18.88 9.33
C VAL A 328 22.82 -18.10 8.04
N LYS A 329 23.92 -17.61 7.49
CA LYS A 329 23.90 -16.66 6.38
C LYS A 329 23.36 -17.30 5.10
N GLY A 330 22.46 -16.59 4.41
CA GLY A 330 21.98 -16.93 3.07
C GLY A 330 21.07 -18.16 3.00
N GLU A 331 20.48 -18.57 4.12
CA GLU A 331 19.53 -19.71 4.16
C GLU A 331 18.06 -19.26 4.35
N GLY A 332 17.80 -17.94 4.38
CA GLY A 332 16.46 -17.37 4.50
C GLY A 332 15.74 -17.26 3.15
N ILE A 333 14.81 -16.31 3.06
CA ILE A 333 13.96 -16.08 1.89
C ILE A 333 14.64 -15.08 0.94
N LYS A 334 14.49 -15.32 -0.37
CA LYS A 334 14.97 -14.40 -1.40
C LYS A 334 14.15 -13.11 -1.42
N SER A 335 14.82 -11.96 -1.57
CA SER A 335 14.13 -10.68 -1.72
C SER A 335 13.35 -10.60 -3.03
N LEU A 336 12.10 -10.12 -2.97
CA LEU A 336 11.29 -9.84 -4.17
C LEU A 336 11.79 -8.66 -4.99
N ARG A 337 12.29 -7.62 -4.30
CA ARG A 337 12.56 -6.29 -4.88
C ARG A 337 14.05 -6.01 -5.07
N GLY A 338 14.93 -6.88 -4.59
CA GLY A 338 16.36 -6.64 -4.56
C GLY A 338 17.20 -7.87 -4.85
N TYR A 339 18.51 -7.66 -4.79
CA TYR A 339 19.51 -8.72 -4.85
C TYR A 339 19.89 -9.08 -3.41
N GLY A 340 19.41 -10.22 -2.94
CA GLY A 340 19.67 -10.67 -1.58
C GLY A 340 18.84 -11.88 -1.19
N GLN A 341 19.36 -12.63 -0.24
CA GLN A 341 18.67 -13.70 0.46
C GLN A 341 18.85 -13.44 1.95
N GLY A 342 17.77 -13.54 2.71
CA GLY A 342 17.85 -13.39 4.15
C GLY A 342 18.57 -14.57 4.81
N ASP A 343 18.54 -14.58 6.13
CA ASP A 343 19.25 -15.55 6.95
C ASP A 343 18.26 -16.43 7.75
N ILE A 344 18.72 -17.60 8.18
CA ILE A 344 18.05 -18.35 9.25
C ILE A 344 18.65 -17.90 10.58
N ILE A 345 17.79 -17.51 11.52
CA ILE A 345 18.13 -17.17 12.89
C ILE A 345 17.69 -18.33 13.76
N VAL A 346 18.67 -19.12 14.19
CA VAL A 346 18.46 -20.30 15.01
C VAL A 346 18.51 -19.89 16.47
N LYS A 347 17.40 -20.06 17.18
CA LYS A 347 17.37 -19.93 18.64
C LYS A 347 17.72 -21.28 19.25
N ILE A 348 18.84 -21.32 19.95
CA ILE A 348 19.29 -22.52 20.64
C ILE A 348 18.53 -22.69 21.94
N THR A 349 17.94 -23.85 22.16
CA THR A 349 17.28 -24.19 23.43
C THR A 349 17.99 -25.39 24.04
N ILE A 350 18.43 -25.29 25.30
CA ILE A 350 19.07 -26.43 25.96
C ILE A 350 17.98 -27.37 26.47
N GLU A 351 17.96 -28.59 25.96
CA GLU A 351 17.05 -29.62 26.44
C GLU A 351 17.59 -30.23 27.74
N THR A 352 16.82 -30.09 28.83
CA THR A 352 17.19 -30.70 30.11
C THR A 352 16.71 -32.16 30.14
N PRO A 353 17.61 -33.15 30.22
CA PRO A 353 17.22 -34.55 30.17
C PRO A 353 16.40 -34.94 31.40
N THR A 354 15.36 -35.74 31.19
CA THR A 354 14.50 -36.27 32.27
C THR A 354 14.76 -37.77 32.47
N LYS A 355 14.29 -38.32 33.61
CA LYS A 355 14.39 -39.76 33.92
C LYS A 355 15.83 -40.33 33.91
N LEU A 356 16.74 -39.61 34.58
CA LEU A 356 18.13 -40.02 34.69
C LEU A 356 18.33 -41.27 35.57
N THR A 357 19.23 -42.16 35.15
CA THR A 357 19.74 -43.29 35.95
C THR A 357 20.63 -42.80 37.09
N ASP A 358 20.83 -43.63 38.12
CA ASP A 358 21.65 -43.25 39.28
C ASP A 358 23.10 -42.93 38.89
N LYS A 359 23.67 -43.69 37.96
CA LYS A 359 25.00 -43.41 37.39
C LYS A 359 25.06 -42.04 36.70
N GLN A 360 24.03 -41.65 35.93
CA GLN A 360 23.98 -40.35 35.27
C GLN A 360 23.87 -39.21 36.28
N LYS A 361 23.07 -39.37 37.34
CA LYS A 361 22.97 -38.38 38.43
C LYS A 361 24.30 -38.22 39.17
N GLU A 362 24.99 -39.32 39.45
CA GLU A 362 26.30 -39.29 40.11
C GLU A 362 27.34 -38.52 39.29
N LEU A 363 27.38 -38.74 37.96
CA LEU A 363 28.27 -38.00 37.06
C LEU A 363 27.99 -36.48 37.07
N LEU A 364 26.71 -36.09 37.07
CA LEU A 364 26.34 -34.67 37.13
C LEU A 364 26.71 -34.03 38.48
N ARG A 365 26.60 -34.76 39.59
CA ARG A 365 27.04 -34.27 40.92
C ARG A 365 28.56 -34.06 40.97
N LYS A 366 29.33 -35.05 40.51
CA LYS A 366 30.80 -34.94 40.43
C LYS A 366 31.24 -33.80 39.52
N PHE A 367 30.52 -33.58 38.42
CA PHE A 367 30.76 -32.43 37.55
C PHE A 367 30.50 -31.11 38.28
N GLU A 368 29.35 -30.93 38.94
CA GLU A 368 29.03 -29.72 39.71
C GLU A 368 30.06 -29.45 40.82
N GLU A 369 30.50 -30.49 41.54
CA GLU A 369 31.54 -30.40 42.58
C GLU A 369 32.89 -29.91 42.02
N SER A 370 33.18 -30.16 40.75
CA SER A 370 34.42 -29.68 40.10
C SER A 370 34.38 -28.20 39.70
N LEU A 371 33.19 -27.58 39.66
CA LEU A 371 33.01 -26.21 39.19
C LEU A 371 33.16 -25.19 40.31
N ASN A 372 33.58 -23.97 39.97
CA ASN A 372 33.74 -22.87 40.93
C ASN A 372 33.08 -21.58 40.43
N GLU A 373 33.21 -20.49 41.20
CA GLU A 373 32.58 -19.20 40.87
C GLU A 373 32.99 -18.64 39.50
N LYS A 374 34.18 -18.99 38.98
CA LYS A 374 34.63 -18.56 37.65
C LYS A 374 33.82 -19.21 36.52
N ASN A 375 33.21 -20.36 36.77
CA ASN A 375 32.36 -21.06 35.81
C ASN A 375 30.91 -20.54 35.79
N TYR A 376 30.49 -19.78 36.81
CA TYR A 376 29.12 -19.28 36.97
C TYR A 376 29.05 -17.76 37.18
N GLU A 377 29.49 -17.01 36.17
CA GLU A 377 29.53 -15.54 36.23
C GLU A 377 28.14 -14.91 36.44
N HIS A 378 27.12 -15.38 35.72
CA HIS A 378 25.74 -14.87 35.86
C HIS A 378 25.15 -15.14 37.24
N LYS A 379 25.38 -16.34 37.81
CA LYS A 379 24.89 -16.72 39.16
C LYS A 379 25.54 -15.86 40.24
N SER A 380 26.86 -15.64 40.14
CA SER A 380 27.59 -14.80 41.10
C SER A 380 27.18 -13.33 41.01
N SER A 381 26.99 -12.80 39.79
CA SER A 381 26.50 -11.43 39.54
C SER A 381 25.08 -11.23 40.08
N PHE A 382 24.18 -12.19 39.85
CA PHE A 382 22.82 -12.16 40.40
C PHE A 382 22.82 -12.17 41.93
N MET A 383 23.59 -13.06 42.56
CA MET A 383 23.70 -13.13 44.03
C MET A 383 24.24 -11.83 44.63
N LYS A 384 25.20 -11.16 43.98
CA LYS A 384 25.68 -9.84 44.41
C LYS A 384 24.58 -8.77 44.35
N LYS A 385 23.76 -8.76 43.29
CA LYS A 385 22.62 -7.84 43.17
C LYS A 385 21.58 -8.09 44.26
N VAL A 386 21.25 -9.34 44.53
CA VAL A 386 20.31 -9.72 45.61
C VAL A 386 20.81 -9.26 46.98
N LYS A 387 22.10 -9.48 47.28
CA LYS A 387 22.69 -9.02 48.55
C LYS A 387 22.63 -7.50 48.70
N ARG A 388 22.86 -6.75 47.62
CA ARG A 388 22.73 -5.28 47.62
C ARG A 388 21.28 -4.87 47.89
N PHE A 389 20.32 -5.44 47.16
CA PHE A 389 18.90 -5.15 47.32
C PHE A 389 18.38 -5.45 48.73
N ILE A 390 18.78 -6.58 49.32
CA ILE A 390 18.39 -6.92 50.70
C ILE A 390 19.00 -5.93 51.71
N LYS A 391 20.24 -5.48 51.48
CA LYS A 391 20.86 -4.47 52.33
C LYS A 391 20.10 -3.13 52.26
N ASP A 392 19.71 -2.71 51.06
CA ASP A 392 18.94 -1.49 50.83
C ASP A 392 17.50 -1.52 51.39
N ILE A 393 17.00 -2.70 51.79
CA ILE A 393 15.68 -2.88 52.46
C ILE A 393 15.80 -2.88 53.98
N ILE A 394 16.95 -3.32 54.49
CA ILE A 394 17.19 -3.49 55.93
C ILE A 394 17.77 -2.20 56.55
N ASP A 395 18.54 -1.45 55.77
CA ASP A 395 18.96 -0.06 56.06
C ASP A 395 17.83 0.92 55.71
#